data_AF-A0A920BCP4-F1
#
_entry.id   AF-A0A920BCP4-F1
#
_cell.length_a   1.000
_cell.length_b   1.000
_cell.length_c   1.000
_cell.angle_alpha   90.00
_cell.angle_beta   90.00
_cell.angle_gamma   90.00
#
_symmetry.space_group_name_H-M   'P 1'
#
loop_
_entity.id
_entity.type
_entity.pdbx_description
1 polymer ?
#
loop_
_entity_poly.entity_id
_entity_poly.type
_entity_poly.pdbx_seq_one_letter_code
_entity_poly.pdbx_strand_id
1 'polypeptide(L)'
;MKYVGVLLMILMMISCGSSSNKFKDSFNPAYQARDAGGLNASVTGSACSINSAKAEDSAKKAASYHLRSLLGNQRYKTEYEIVREYVEGEKRCFEIQARAKPI
;
A
#
# COMPACT_ATOMS: atom_id res chain seq x y z
N MET A 1 3.85 -2.84 54.80
CA MET A 1 4.13 -2.93 53.35
C MET A 1 2.85 -3.26 52.59
N LYS A 2 1.94 -2.28 52.41
CA LYS A 2 0.63 -2.49 51.78
C LYS A 2 0.32 -1.51 50.64
N TYR A 3 1.13 -0.46 50.48
CA TYR A 3 0.93 0.60 49.49
C TYR A 3 1.76 0.45 48.21
N VAL A 4 2.76 -0.46 48.21
CA VAL A 4 3.66 -0.67 47.05
C VAL A 4 2.94 -1.36 45.90
N GLY A 5 2.01 -2.28 46.18
CA GLY A 5 1.26 -3.00 45.14
C GLY A 5 0.25 -2.12 44.40
N VAL A 6 -0.34 -1.14 45.08
CA VAL A 6 -1.31 -0.20 44.48
C VAL A 6 -0.60 0.81 43.57
N LEU A 7 0.60 1.26 43.95
CA LEU A 7 1.39 2.19 43.15
C LEU A 7 1.87 1.56 41.83
N LEU A 8 2.16 0.25 41.83
CA LEU A 8 2.63 -0.47 40.64
C LEU A 8 1.52 -0.71 39.60
N MET A 9 0.26 -0.86 40.04
CA MET A 9 -0.88 -1.01 39.13
C MET A 9 -1.21 0.28 38.37
N ILE A 10 -1.00 1.45 38.99
CA ILE A 10 -1.31 2.74 38.37
C ILE A 10 -0.31 3.07 37.24
N LEU A 11 0.95 2.62 37.37
CA LEU A 11 2.00 2.80 36.35
C LEU A 11 1.77 2.00 35.06
N MET A 12 1.03 0.90 35.11
CA MET A 12 0.71 0.07 33.93
C MET A 12 -0.39 0.68 33.04
N MET A 13 -1.09 1.73 33.50
CA MET A 13 -2.23 2.33 32.79
C MET A 13 -1.85 3.57 31.96
N ILE A 14 -0.60 4.04 32.00
CA ILE A 14 -0.21 5.36 31.44
C ILE A 14 0.55 5.28 30.10
N SER A 15 0.78 4.12 29.49
CA SER A 15 1.49 4.13 28.19
C SER A 15 1.15 2.98 27.24
N CYS A 16 -0.09 2.95 26.77
CA CYS A 16 -0.36 2.61 25.37
C CYS A 16 -1.38 3.60 24.81
N GLY A 17 -1.03 4.89 24.92
CA GLY A 17 -1.85 6.00 24.48
C GLY A 17 -1.14 6.78 23.39
N SER A 18 -1.49 6.45 22.14
CA SER A 18 -1.41 7.31 20.95
C SER A 18 -0.08 7.41 20.19
N SER A 19 0.01 6.59 19.13
CA SER A 19 0.22 7.15 17.79
C SER A 19 -0.57 6.33 16.78
N SER A 20 -1.90 6.46 16.80
CA SER A 20 -2.76 6.05 15.67
C SER A 20 -2.74 7.09 14.54
N ASN A 21 -1.67 7.87 14.42
CA ASN A 21 -1.51 8.88 13.38
C ASN A 21 -0.29 8.51 12.57
N LYS A 22 -0.40 7.62 11.57
CA LYS A 22 0.41 7.62 10.33
C LYS A 22 -0.07 6.66 9.23
N PHE A 23 -1.14 5.87 9.41
CA PHE A 23 -2.01 5.60 8.26
C PHE A 23 -2.90 6.84 8.07
N LYS A 24 -2.28 7.97 7.71
CA LYS A 24 -2.99 8.88 6.82
C LYS A 24 -3.16 8.04 5.58
N ASP A 25 -4.37 7.54 5.39
CA ASP A 25 -4.81 7.06 4.11
C ASP A 25 -4.37 8.13 3.11
N SER A 26 -3.29 7.84 2.40
CA SER A 26 -2.91 8.55 1.19
C SER A 26 -3.89 8.07 0.10
N PHE A 27 -5.17 8.12 0.43
CA PHE A 27 -6.27 7.81 -0.45
C PHE A 27 -6.33 8.98 -1.41
N ASN A 28 -5.50 8.90 -2.44
CA ASN A 28 -5.63 9.74 -3.59
C ASN A 28 -6.77 9.14 -4.43
N PRO A 29 -7.93 9.82 -4.53
CA PRO A 29 -9.04 9.33 -5.33
C PRO A 29 -8.68 9.18 -6.82
N ALA A 30 -7.58 9.78 -7.29
CA ALA A 30 -7.04 9.51 -8.62
C ALA A 30 -6.59 8.05 -8.81
N TYR A 31 -6.20 7.36 -7.73
CA TYR A 31 -5.77 5.95 -7.76
C TYR A 31 -6.86 4.99 -7.26
N GLN A 32 -8.07 5.49 -7.00
CA GLN A 32 -9.21 4.63 -6.71
C GLN A 32 -9.44 3.68 -7.89
N ALA A 33 -9.58 2.39 -7.60
CA ALA A 33 -9.97 1.39 -8.60
C ALA A 33 -11.27 1.86 -9.28
N ARG A 34 -11.18 2.31 -10.53
CA ARG A 34 -12.29 2.93 -11.26
C ARG A 34 -13.25 1.95 -11.92
N ASP A 35 -13.03 0.64 -11.77
CA ASP A 35 -13.87 -0.38 -12.38
C ASP A 35 -14.33 -1.39 -11.33
N ALA A 36 -15.65 -1.45 -11.11
CA ALA A 36 -16.31 -2.30 -10.13
C ALA A 36 -16.64 -3.70 -10.65
N GLY A 37 -16.15 -4.11 -11.84
CA GLY A 37 -16.36 -5.47 -12.32
C GLY A 37 -16.19 -5.74 -13.81
N GLY A 38 -15.42 -4.94 -14.55
CA GLY A 38 -15.07 -5.19 -15.95
C GLY A 38 -13.59 -5.54 -16.17
N LEU A 39 -13.29 -6.19 -17.30
CA LEU A 39 -11.91 -6.47 -17.76
C LEU A 39 -11.11 -5.20 -18.11
N ASN A 40 -11.69 -4.00 -17.95
CA ASN A 40 -11.06 -2.70 -18.19
C ASN A 40 -10.65 -2.03 -16.86
N ALA A 41 -10.35 -2.82 -15.84
CA ALA A 41 -9.86 -2.31 -14.58
C ALA A 41 -8.41 -1.84 -14.65
N SER A 42 -8.12 -0.73 -13.95
CA SER A 42 -6.77 -0.24 -13.72
C SER A 42 -6.56 0.06 -12.24
N VAL A 43 -5.40 -0.32 -11.71
CA VAL A 43 -4.99 -0.05 -10.32
C VAL A 43 -3.55 0.43 -10.29
N THR A 44 -3.19 1.23 -9.29
CA THR A 44 -1.82 1.72 -9.13
C THR A 44 -1.21 1.11 -7.87
N GLY A 45 -0.01 0.55 -8.01
CA GLY A 45 0.81 0.08 -6.89
C GLY A 45 2.04 0.96 -6.75
N SER A 46 2.48 1.19 -5.51
CA SER A 46 3.63 2.02 -5.20
C SER A 46 4.62 1.30 -4.30
N ALA A 47 5.91 1.45 -4.54
CA ALA A 47 6.94 0.97 -3.62
C ALA A 47 8.23 1.81 -3.71
N CYS A 48 8.95 1.85 -2.60
CA CYS A 48 10.23 2.56 -2.48
C CYS A 48 11.32 1.61 -1.98
N SER A 49 12.53 1.74 -2.54
CA SER A 49 13.71 1.01 -2.07
C SER A 49 14.99 1.76 -2.41
N ILE A 50 16.06 1.49 -1.65
CA ILE A 50 17.41 1.96 -2.00
C ILE A 50 17.84 1.33 -3.34
N ASN A 51 17.41 0.10 -3.63
CA ASN A 51 17.64 -0.54 -4.91
C ASN A 51 16.48 -0.23 -5.88
N SER A 52 16.78 0.52 -6.95
CA SER A 52 15.83 0.89 -8.00
C SER A 52 15.04 -0.30 -8.56
N ALA A 53 15.71 -1.39 -8.94
CA ALA A 53 15.05 -2.54 -9.55
C ALA A 53 14.11 -3.24 -8.55
N LYS A 54 14.50 -3.29 -7.27
CA LYS A 54 13.64 -3.84 -6.21
C LYS A 54 12.41 -2.97 -5.98
N ALA A 55 12.55 -1.65 -6.03
CA ALA A 55 11.43 -0.73 -5.90
C ALA A 55 10.42 -0.92 -7.06
N GLU A 56 10.91 -1.00 -8.30
CA GLU A 56 10.08 -1.23 -9.48
C GLU A 56 9.35 -2.58 -9.44
N ASP A 57 10.07 -3.68 -9.15
CA ASP A 57 9.47 -5.02 -9.01
C ASP A 57 8.42 -5.07 -7.89
N SER A 58 8.70 -4.40 -6.77
CA SER A 58 7.75 -4.36 -5.65
C SER A 58 6.50 -3.54 -5.99
N ALA A 59 6.65 -2.43 -6.72
CA ALA A 59 5.53 -1.61 -7.18
C ALA A 59 4.67 -2.38 -8.21
N LYS A 60 5.30 -3.11 -9.14
CA LYS A 60 4.61 -4.03 -10.07
C LYS A 60 3.80 -5.06 -9.30
N LYS A 61 4.42 -5.77 -8.35
CA LYS A 61 3.74 -6.77 -7.52
C LYS A 61 2.56 -6.18 -6.75
N ALA A 62 2.74 -5.04 -6.11
CA ALA A 62 1.66 -4.34 -5.41
C ALA A 62 0.48 -4.05 -6.35
N ALA A 63 0.75 -3.50 -7.54
CA ALA A 63 -0.27 -3.25 -8.55
C ALA A 63 -0.97 -4.54 -9.00
N SER A 64 -0.23 -5.63 -9.24
CA SER A 64 -0.80 -6.93 -9.61
C SER A 64 -1.71 -7.51 -8.52
N TYR A 65 -1.32 -7.40 -7.25
CA TYR A 65 -2.13 -7.88 -6.12
C TYR A 65 -3.44 -7.11 -6.01
N HIS A 66 -3.40 -5.78 -6.12
CA HIS A 66 -4.61 -4.97 -6.13
C HIS A 66 -5.51 -5.32 -7.32
N LEU A 67 -4.93 -5.55 -8.51
CA LEU A 67 -5.70 -5.86 -9.72
C LEU A 67 -6.40 -7.21 -9.57
N ARG A 68 -5.69 -8.22 -9.04
CA ARG A 68 -6.25 -9.54 -8.76
C ARG A 68 -7.34 -9.49 -7.69
N SER A 69 -7.16 -8.66 -6.67
CA SER A 69 -8.18 -8.46 -5.63
C SER A 69 -9.47 -7.86 -6.20
N LEU A 70 -9.36 -7.03 -7.23
CA LEU A 70 -10.49 -6.37 -7.87
C LEU A 70 -11.22 -7.28 -8.86
N LEU A 71 -10.47 -8.03 -9.68
CA LEU A 71 -11.03 -8.85 -10.77
C LEU A 71 -11.33 -10.30 -10.38
N GLY A 72 -10.82 -10.76 -9.22
CA GLY A 72 -11.00 -12.11 -8.75
C GLY A 72 -10.41 -13.15 -9.72
N ASN A 73 -11.26 -14.10 -10.14
CA ASN A 73 -10.87 -15.23 -11.01
C ASN A 73 -11.08 -14.98 -12.51
N GLN A 74 -11.40 -13.75 -12.93
CA GLN A 74 -11.52 -13.44 -14.34
C GLN A 74 -10.18 -13.66 -15.07
N ARG A 75 -10.25 -14.09 -16.34
CA ARG A 75 -9.06 -14.24 -17.19
C ARG A 75 -8.76 -12.94 -17.91
N TYR A 76 -7.55 -12.43 -17.73
CA TYR A 76 -7.06 -11.20 -18.37
C TYR A 76 -5.54 -11.28 -18.60
N LYS A 77 -5.04 -10.43 -19.50
CA LYS A 77 -3.61 -10.06 -19.56
C LYS A 77 -3.40 -8.78 -18.76
N THR A 78 -2.24 -8.64 -18.14
CA THR A 78 -1.87 -7.42 -17.42
C THR A 78 -0.86 -6.62 -18.22
N GLU A 79 -1.17 -5.35 -18.46
CA GLU A 79 -0.21 -4.36 -18.96
C GLU A 79 0.27 -3.48 -17.81
N TYR A 80 1.56 -3.13 -17.80
CA TYR A 80 2.16 -2.29 -16.77
C TYR A 80 2.69 -1.00 -17.38
N GLU A 81 2.47 0.10 -16.69
CA GLU A 81 2.93 1.43 -17.07
C GLU A 81 3.54 2.11 -15.83
N ILE A 82 4.76 2.63 -15.95
CA ILE A 82 5.35 3.47 -14.90
C ILE A 82 4.67 4.83 -14.99
N VAL A 83 3.83 5.14 -14.02
CA VAL A 83 3.12 6.43 -13.94
C VAL A 83 4.05 7.50 -13.42
N ARG A 84 4.87 7.14 -12.43
CA ARG A 84 5.78 8.08 -11.79
C ARG A 84 7.00 7.38 -11.23
N GLU A 85 8.14 8.01 -11.41
CA GLU A 85 9.37 7.71 -10.68
C GLU A 85 9.78 8.96 -9.90
N TYR A 86 10.14 8.80 -8.63
CA TYR A 86 10.60 9.90 -7.80
C TYR A 86 11.55 9.41 -6.70
N VAL A 87 12.22 10.35 -6.04
CA VAL A 87 13.17 10.08 -4.96
C VAL A 87 12.58 10.58 -3.64
N GLU A 88 12.66 9.75 -2.61
CA GLU A 88 12.24 10.08 -1.24
C GLU A 88 13.40 9.75 -0.28
N GLY A 89 14.16 10.78 0.10
CA GLY A 89 15.42 10.61 0.83
C GLY A 89 16.46 9.85 -0.02
N GLU A 90 16.96 8.73 0.50
CA GLU A 90 17.91 7.85 -0.20
C GLU A 90 17.22 6.75 -1.02
N LYS A 91 15.88 6.73 -1.05
CA LYS A 91 15.11 5.68 -1.72
C LYS A 91 14.60 6.19 -3.06
N ARG A 92 14.63 5.31 -4.06
CA ARG A 92 13.89 5.50 -5.30
C ARG A 92 12.52 4.85 -5.18
N CYS A 93 11.51 5.55 -5.62
CA CYS A 93 10.11 5.17 -5.54
C CYS A 93 9.51 5.08 -6.94
N PHE A 94 8.66 4.07 -7.14
CA PHE A 94 7.90 3.89 -8.37
C PHE A 94 6.42 3.81 -8.04
N GLU A 95 5.61 4.51 -8.83
CA GLU A 95 4.17 4.30 -8.97
C GLU A 95 3.93 3.62 -10.31
N ILE A 96 3.37 2.41 -10.28
CA ILE A 96 3.14 1.60 -11.47
C ILE A 96 1.67 1.28 -11.56
N GLN A 97 1.08 1.58 -12.70
CA GLN A 97 -0.29 1.21 -13.02
C GLN A 97 -0.31 -0.16 -13.70
N ALA A 98 -1.15 -1.05 -13.17
CA ALA A 98 -1.50 -2.31 -13.81
C ALA A 98 -2.91 -2.18 -14.42
N ARG A 99 -3.02 -2.47 -15.71
CA ARG A 99 -4.31 -2.50 -16.43
C ARG A 99 -4.63 -3.92 -16.86
N ALA A 100 -5.85 -4.35 -16.61
CA ALA A 100 -6.35 -5.57 -17.21
C ALA A 100 -6.75 -5.32 -18.66
N LYS A 101 -6.48 -6.32 -19.49
CA LYS A 101 -6.96 -6.44 -20.86
C LYS A 101 -7.68 -7.77 -21.02
N PRO A 102 -8.85 -7.81 -21.67
CA PRO A 102 -9.44 -9.06 -22.13
C PRO A 102 -8.42 -9.90 -22.91
N ILE A 103 -8.52 -11.23 -22.77
CA ILE A 103 -7.72 -12.18 -23.55
C ILE A 103 -8.35 -12.38 -24.92
#